data_AF-K5B9E7-F1
#
_entry.id   AF-K5B9E7-F1
#
_cell.length_a   1.000
_cell.length_b   1.000
_cell.length_c   1.000
_cell.angle_alpha   90.00
_cell.angle_beta   90.00
_cell.angle_gamma   90.00
#
_symmetry.space_group_name_H-M   'P 1'
#
loop_
_entity.id
_entity.type
_entity.pdbx_description
1 polymer ?
#
loop_
_entity_poly.entity_id
_entity_poly.type
_entity_poly.pdbx_seq_one_letter_code
_entity_poly.pdbx_strand_id
1 'polypeptide(L)'
;MVMSIADIDSWNPEAIRSVGAAGNARAAAAGEAGSRLRSLRAFGTWRGGGADAARTRTETIADQLQRHGRAAATVAAAANAAADEVRAIKAQLAQLRTALGRHGIIIRADGTVVPPPNLASLAPARQRLIASPLTAGQLSVDRIRLAAELTDARLADALNPAGGDEFDPPQSVHRPAGHSG
;
A
#
# COMPACT_ATOMS: atom_id res chain seq x y z
N MET A 1 -7.60 -3.15 17.02
CA MET A 1 -6.43 -2.65 17.78
C MET A 1 -6.21 -1.23 17.33
N VAL A 2 -6.10 -0.26 18.25
CA VAL A 2 -5.97 1.17 17.88
C VAL A 2 -4.49 1.45 17.56
N MET A 3 -4.20 2.13 16.45
CA MET A 3 -2.84 2.39 15.96
C MET A 3 -2.07 3.25 16.99
N SER A 4 -0.85 2.89 17.36
CA SER A 4 -0.04 3.71 18.28
C SER A 4 0.75 4.80 17.55
N ILE A 5 1.25 5.79 18.30
CA ILE A 5 2.15 6.80 17.75
C ILE A 5 3.50 6.17 17.37
N ALA A 6 3.96 5.17 18.13
CA ALA A 6 5.18 4.44 17.79
C ALA A 6 5.07 3.68 16.45
N ASP A 7 3.90 3.10 16.16
CA ASP A 7 3.65 2.43 14.88
C ASP A 7 3.77 3.44 13.73
N ILE A 8 3.11 4.60 13.86
CA ILE A 8 3.17 5.69 12.87
C ILE A 8 4.61 6.21 12.69
N ASP A 9 5.39 6.31 13.77
CA ASP A 9 6.80 6.71 13.70
C ASP A 9 7.66 5.69 12.94
N SER A 10 7.37 4.40 13.08
CA SER A 10 8.09 3.32 12.39
C SER A 10 7.83 3.25 10.88
N TRP A 11 6.70 3.78 10.42
CA TRP A 11 6.32 3.72 9.02
C TRP A 11 7.29 4.44 8.09
N ASN A 12 7.64 3.77 6.99
CA ASN A 12 8.50 4.31 5.94
C ASN A 12 7.70 4.55 4.65
N PRO A 13 7.31 5.80 4.32
CA PRO A 13 6.54 6.09 3.11
C PRO A 13 7.29 5.74 1.81
N GLU A 14 8.63 5.75 1.80
CA GLU A 14 9.41 5.37 0.63
C GLU A 14 9.40 3.85 0.40
N ALA A 15 9.37 3.05 1.48
CA ALA A 15 9.19 1.61 1.35
C ALA A 15 7.81 1.27 0.76
N ILE A 16 6.75 1.95 1.21
CA ILE A 16 5.40 1.81 0.64
C ILE A 16 5.39 2.24 -0.83
N ARG A 17 6.05 3.36 -1.17
CA ARG A 17 6.20 3.81 -2.56
C ARG A 17 6.93 2.81 -3.44
N SER A 18 7.93 2.11 -2.89
CA SER A 18 8.63 1.04 -3.61
C SER A 18 7.70 -0.11 -3.98
N VAL A 19 6.73 -0.45 -3.13
CA VAL A 19 5.67 -1.44 -3.47
C VAL A 19 4.84 -0.92 -4.64
N GLY A 20 4.48 0.37 -4.62
CA GLY A 20 3.79 1.03 -5.72
C GLY A 20 4.56 0.94 -7.05
N ALA A 21 5.86 1.24 -7.02
CA ALA A 21 6.74 1.14 -8.19
C ALA A 21 6.82 -0.30 -8.72
N ALA A 22 6.95 -1.29 -7.84
CA ALA A 22 6.95 -2.71 -8.22
C ALA A 22 5.63 -3.16 -8.85
N GLY A 23 4.48 -2.70 -8.31
CA GLY A 23 3.16 -2.95 -8.87
C GLY A 23 3.00 -2.37 -10.28
N ASN A 24 3.46 -1.13 -10.49
CA ASN A 24 3.45 -0.49 -11.81
C ASN A 24 4.32 -1.25 -12.82
N ALA A 25 5.53 -1.68 -12.42
CA ALA A 25 6.41 -2.46 -13.28
C ALA A 25 5.77 -3.81 -13.67
N ARG A 26 5.12 -4.49 -12.72
CA ARG A 26 4.38 -5.73 -12.97
C ARG A 26 3.20 -5.52 -13.91
N ALA A 27 2.44 -4.44 -13.73
CA ALA A 27 1.33 -4.08 -14.60
C ALA A 27 1.79 -3.85 -16.06
N ALA A 28 2.87 -3.10 -16.24
CA ALA A 28 3.46 -2.83 -17.55
C ALA A 28 3.94 -4.12 -18.23
N ALA A 29 4.69 -4.95 -17.50
CA ALA A 29 5.20 -6.22 -18.03
C ALA A 29 4.07 -7.18 -18.46
N ALA A 30 3.00 -7.27 -17.67
CA ALA A 30 1.86 -8.13 -17.99
C ALA A 30 1.11 -7.63 -19.24
N GLY A 31 0.90 -6.31 -19.36
CA GLY A 31 0.29 -5.70 -20.55
C GLY A 31 1.14 -5.88 -21.81
N GLU A 32 2.46 -5.73 -21.69
CA GLU A 32 3.39 -5.96 -22.79
C GLU A 32 3.39 -7.43 -23.24
N ALA A 33 3.48 -8.37 -22.29
CA ALA A 33 3.44 -9.80 -22.59
C ALA A 33 2.12 -10.19 -23.27
N GLY A 34 0.97 -9.73 -22.76
CA GLY A 34 -0.34 -9.98 -23.37
C GLY A 34 -0.45 -9.41 -24.79
N SER A 35 0.09 -8.22 -25.03
CA SER A 35 0.12 -7.60 -26.36
C SER A 35 1.01 -8.38 -27.34
N ARG A 36 2.19 -8.80 -26.88
CA ARG A 36 3.13 -9.61 -27.68
C ARG A 36 2.50 -10.94 -28.11
N LEU A 37 1.82 -11.63 -27.19
CA LEU A 37 1.08 -12.87 -27.48
C LEU A 37 0.03 -12.70 -28.57
N ARG A 38 -0.76 -11.61 -28.53
CA ARG A 38 -1.76 -11.33 -29.58
C ARG A 38 -1.14 -10.98 -30.93
N SER A 39 0.09 -10.46 -30.93
CA SER A 39 0.79 -10.02 -32.15
C SER A 39 1.64 -11.10 -32.82
N LEU A 40 1.59 -12.35 -32.34
CA LEU A 40 2.42 -13.44 -32.86
C LEU A 40 2.16 -13.69 -34.36
N ARG A 41 3.15 -13.37 -35.20
CA ARG A 41 3.10 -13.54 -36.66
C ARG A 41 2.85 -14.98 -37.10
N ALA A 42 3.21 -15.96 -36.26
CA ALA A 42 2.99 -17.40 -36.51
C ALA A 42 1.53 -17.72 -36.83
N PHE A 43 0.57 -17.00 -36.23
CA PHE A 43 -0.86 -17.22 -36.49
C PHE A 43 -1.34 -16.71 -37.85
N GLY A 44 -0.50 -15.98 -38.61
CA GLY A 44 -0.80 -15.58 -39.99
C GLY A 44 -0.53 -16.68 -41.02
N THR A 45 0.42 -17.58 -40.74
CA THR A 45 0.87 -18.62 -41.68
C THR A 45 0.52 -20.03 -41.22
N TRP A 46 0.44 -20.28 -39.91
CA TRP A 46 0.08 -21.58 -39.36
C TRP A 46 -1.43 -21.85 -39.45
N ARG A 47 -1.81 -22.98 -40.04
CA ARG A 47 -3.20 -23.39 -40.33
C ARG A 47 -3.51 -24.78 -39.75
N GLY A 48 -4.81 -25.09 -39.63
CA GLY A 48 -5.32 -26.38 -39.14
C GLY A 48 -5.73 -26.35 -37.67
N GLY A 49 -6.37 -27.42 -37.18
CA GLY A 49 -6.98 -27.44 -35.84
C GLY A 49 -6.01 -27.15 -34.68
N GLY A 50 -4.75 -27.54 -34.80
CA GLY A 50 -3.71 -27.18 -33.82
C GLY A 50 -3.42 -25.68 -33.77
N ALA A 51 -3.45 -25.00 -34.92
CA ALA A 51 -3.26 -23.55 -35.00
C ALA A 51 -4.43 -22.80 -34.35
N ASP A 52 -5.66 -23.27 -34.59
CA ASP A 52 -6.86 -22.68 -33.99
C ASP A 52 -6.87 -22.88 -32.47
N ALA A 53 -6.54 -24.09 -31.99
CA ALA A 53 -6.40 -24.36 -30.57
C ALA A 53 -5.32 -23.48 -29.91
N ALA A 54 -4.17 -23.31 -30.57
CA ALA A 54 -3.08 -22.46 -30.07
C ALA A 54 -3.46 -20.98 -30.04
N ARG A 55 -4.19 -20.47 -31.05
CA ARG A 55 -4.69 -19.09 -31.09
C ARG A 55 -5.63 -18.85 -29.91
N THR A 56 -6.65 -19.70 -29.74
CA THR A 56 -7.60 -19.60 -28.62
C THR A 56 -6.89 -19.62 -27.28
N ARG A 57 -5.95 -20.56 -27.06
CA ARG A 57 -5.23 -20.64 -25.79
C ARG A 57 -4.36 -19.41 -25.54
N THR A 58 -3.75 -18.87 -26.59
CA THR A 58 -2.93 -17.65 -26.50
C THR A 58 -3.77 -16.43 -26.17
N GLU A 59 -4.96 -16.31 -26.74
CA GLU A 59 -5.93 -15.27 -26.38
C GLU A 59 -6.35 -15.37 -24.91
N THR A 60 -6.66 -16.57 -24.41
CA THR A 60 -6.97 -16.79 -22.98
C THR A 60 -5.82 -16.32 -22.08
N ILE A 61 -4.57 -16.68 -22.40
CA ILE A 61 -3.41 -16.27 -21.60
C ILE A 61 -3.22 -14.74 -21.67
N ALA A 62 -3.38 -14.13 -22.85
CA ALA A 62 -3.30 -12.69 -23.00
C ALA A 62 -4.38 -11.95 -22.19
N ASP A 63 -5.60 -12.50 -22.10
CA ASP A 63 -6.66 -11.96 -21.24
C ASP A 63 -6.32 -12.08 -19.75
N GLN A 64 -5.78 -13.22 -19.32
CA GLN A 64 -5.33 -13.43 -17.93
C GLN A 64 -4.23 -12.44 -17.55
N LEU A 65 -3.21 -12.27 -18.41
CA LEU A 65 -2.15 -11.28 -18.19
C LEU A 65 -2.70 -9.86 -18.09
N GLN A 66 -3.69 -9.51 -18.91
CA GLN A 66 -4.33 -8.19 -18.83
C GLN A 66 -5.10 -8.00 -17.53
N ARG A 67 -5.81 -9.02 -17.03
CA ARG A 67 -6.48 -8.98 -15.72
C ARG A 67 -5.46 -8.82 -14.59
N HIS A 68 -4.37 -9.60 -14.62
CA HIS A 68 -3.29 -9.50 -13.66
C HIS A 68 -2.64 -8.11 -13.67
N GLY A 69 -2.39 -7.55 -14.85
CA GLY A 69 -1.83 -6.20 -14.98
C GLY A 69 -2.73 -5.12 -14.39
N ARG A 70 -4.05 -5.22 -14.56
CA ARG A 70 -5.02 -4.32 -13.91
C ARG A 70 -5.00 -4.44 -12.40
N ALA A 71 -4.98 -5.67 -11.87
CA ALA A 71 -4.89 -5.89 -10.42
C ALA A 71 -3.59 -5.30 -9.84
N ALA A 72 -2.45 -5.52 -10.50
CA ALA A 72 -1.17 -4.94 -10.10
C ALA A 72 -1.17 -3.39 -10.15
N ALA A 73 -1.83 -2.79 -11.15
CA ALA A 73 -1.99 -1.34 -11.22
C ALA A 73 -2.88 -0.78 -10.09
N THR A 74 -3.94 -1.50 -9.69
CA THR A 74 -4.77 -1.12 -8.53
C THR A 74 -3.95 -1.13 -7.23
N VAL A 75 -3.17 -2.19 -7.00
CA VAL A 75 -2.24 -2.27 -5.85
C VAL A 75 -1.25 -1.12 -5.90
N ALA A 76 -0.70 -0.82 -7.08
CA ALA A 76 0.26 0.27 -7.24
C ALA A 76 -0.33 1.63 -6.88
N ALA A 77 -1.54 1.92 -7.35
CA ALA A 77 -2.25 3.16 -7.05
C ALA A 77 -2.51 3.31 -5.54
N ALA A 78 -2.98 2.25 -4.89
CA ALA A 78 -3.24 2.27 -3.45
C ALA A 78 -1.96 2.46 -2.62
N ALA A 79 -0.87 1.77 -2.97
CA ALA A 79 0.42 1.94 -2.31
C ALA A 79 0.96 3.37 -2.46
N ASN A 80 0.87 3.96 -3.66
CA ASN A 80 1.31 5.34 -3.87
C ASN A 80 0.47 6.35 -3.06
N ALA A 81 -0.86 6.18 -3.05
CA ALA A 81 -1.74 7.02 -2.24
C ALA A 81 -1.44 6.88 -0.74
N ALA A 82 -1.29 5.66 -0.24
CA ALA A 82 -0.94 5.40 1.15
C ALA A 82 0.43 6.01 1.52
N ALA A 83 1.42 5.96 0.63
CA ALA A 83 2.72 6.60 0.86
C ALA A 83 2.60 8.12 1.02
N ASP A 84 1.74 8.78 0.24
CA ASP A 84 1.49 10.22 0.35
C ASP A 84 0.72 10.57 1.63
N GLU A 85 -0.32 9.80 1.96
CA GLU A 85 -1.08 9.94 3.20
C GLU A 85 -0.20 9.76 4.44
N VAL A 86 0.63 8.71 4.48
CA VAL A 86 1.60 8.47 5.56
C VAL A 86 2.57 9.64 5.70
N ARG A 87 3.07 10.20 4.59
CA ARG A 87 3.94 11.38 4.65
C ARG A 87 3.23 12.59 5.26
N ALA A 88 1.97 12.82 4.89
CA ALA A 88 1.16 13.90 5.43
C ALA A 88 0.88 13.70 6.94
N ILE A 89 0.51 12.48 7.36
CA ILE A 89 0.28 12.11 8.75
C ILE A 89 1.54 12.36 9.60
N LYS A 90 2.71 11.90 9.14
CA LYS A 90 3.98 12.12 9.83
C LYS A 90 4.33 13.61 9.94
N ALA A 91 4.07 14.39 8.88
CA ALA A 91 4.28 15.84 8.91
C ALA A 91 3.35 16.53 9.92
N GLN A 92 2.07 16.17 9.95
CA GLN A 92 1.11 16.68 10.94
C GLN A 92 1.52 16.33 12.37
N LEU A 93 1.96 15.09 12.61
CA LEU A 93 2.46 14.67 13.92
C LEU A 93 3.70 15.45 14.35
N ALA A 94 4.65 15.68 13.44
CA ALA A 94 5.85 16.47 13.72
C ALA A 94 5.52 17.95 14.05
N GLN A 95 4.58 18.55 13.31
CA GLN A 95 4.09 19.89 13.58
C GLN A 95 3.39 19.97 14.95
N LEU A 96 2.56 18.99 15.28
CA LEU A 96 1.88 18.91 16.57
C LEU A 96 2.88 18.78 17.73
N ARG A 97 3.87 17.89 17.60
CA ARG A 97 4.97 17.75 18.58
C ARG A 97 5.71 19.07 18.80
N THR A 98 6.00 19.80 17.72
CA THR A 98 6.66 21.11 17.79
C THR A 98 5.79 22.13 18.51
N ALA A 99 4.49 22.20 18.18
CA ALA A 99 3.55 23.14 18.80
C ALA A 99 3.36 22.87 20.30
N LEU A 100 3.15 21.61 20.68
CA LEU A 100 3.02 21.19 22.08
C LEU A 100 4.33 21.36 22.87
N GLY A 101 5.47 21.08 22.24
CA GLY A 101 6.80 21.23 22.83
C GLY A 101 7.10 22.66 23.29
N ARG A 102 6.52 23.69 22.66
CA ARG A 102 6.64 25.10 23.11
C ARG A 102 6.07 25.34 24.50
N HIS A 103 5.17 24.47 24.95
CA HIS A 103 4.55 24.49 26.28
C HIS A 103 5.14 23.42 27.22
N GLY A 104 6.17 22.69 26.79
CA GLY A 104 6.73 21.54 27.52
C GLY A 104 5.79 20.33 27.55
N ILE A 105 4.76 20.30 26.70
CA ILE A 105 3.85 19.17 26.54
C ILE A 105 4.49 18.16 25.58
N ILE A 106 4.42 16.88 25.91
CA ILE A 106 4.95 15.80 25.07
C ILE A 106 3.84 14.81 24.67
N ILE A 107 4.02 14.17 23.51
CA ILE A 107 3.17 13.07 23.04
C ILE A 107 3.94 11.77 23.29
N ARG A 108 3.36 10.85 24.04
CA ARG A 108 3.94 9.53 24.31
C ARG A 108 3.70 8.57 23.14
N ALA A 109 4.47 7.48 23.14
CA ALA A 109 4.40 6.41 22.15
C ALA A 109 3.00 5.77 22.02
N ASP A 110 2.26 5.69 23.12
CA ASP A 110 0.89 5.17 23.18
C ASP A 110 -0.18 6.15 22.66
N GLY A 111 0.21 7.39 22.33
CA GLY A 111 -0.68 8.47 21.93
C GLY A 111 -1.22 9.33 23.07
N THR A 112 -0.74 9.13 24.30
CA THR A 112 -1.13 9.98 25.43
C THR A 112 -0.38 11.31 25.39
N VAL A 113 -1.11 12.43 25.41
CA VAL A 113 -0.54 13.77 25.53
C VAL A 113 -0.40 14.14 26.99
N VAL A 114 0.83 14.49 27.42
CA VAL A 114 1.11 14.78 28.83
C VAL A 114 1.70 16.15 29.09
N PRO A 115 1.29 16.80 30.20
CA PRO A 115 1.77 18.13 30.55
C PRO A 115 3.25 18.11 30.96
N PRO A 116 3.90 19.30 31.03
CA PRO A 116 5.23 19.40 31.59
C PRO A 116 5.27 18.93 33.05
N PRO A 117 6.36 18.29 33.50
CA PRO A 117 6.44 17.68 34.83
C PRO A 117 6.33 18.69 35.98
N ASN A 118 6.68 19.95 35.73
CA ASN A 118 6.61 21.03 36.72
C ASN A 118 5.29 21.82 36.70
N LEU A 119 4.24 21.35 35.98
CA LEU A 119 2.99 22.09 35.81
C LEU A 119 2.39 22.58 37.14
N ALA A 120 2.36 21.73 38.16
CA ALA A 120 1.79 22.05 39.48
C ALA A 120 2.56 23.18 40.22
N SER A 121 3.85 23.37 39.90
CA SER A 121 4.69 24.41 40.49
C SER A 121 4.61 25.74 39.72
N LEU A 122 3.92 25.80 38.58
CA LEU A 122 3.74 27.03 37.81
C LEU A 122 2.63 27.91 38.40
N ALA A 123 2.70 29.22 38.15
CA ALA A 123 1.64 30.15 38.52
C ALA A 123 0.27 29.75 37.89
N PRO A 124 -0.87 29.98 38.58
CA PRO A 124 -2.20 29.56 38.09
C PRO A 124 -2.55 30.07 36.69
N ALA A 125 -2.15 31.29 36.35
CA ALA A 125 -2.35 31.84 35.01
C ALA A 125 -1.64 31.00 33.93
N ARG A 126 -0.41 30.55 34.21
CA ARG A 126 0.37 29.70 33.29
C ARG A 126 -0.18 28.27 33.22
N GLN A 127 -0.71 27.74 34.31
CA GLN A 127 -1.41 26.45 34.31
C GLN A 127 -2.62 26.48 33.36
N ARG A 128 -3.44 27.54 33.43
CA ARG A 128 -4.60 27.73 32.53
C ARG A 128 -4.19 27.84 31.06
N LEU A 129 -3.08 28.53 30.77
CA LEU A 129 -2.54 28.63 29.40
C LEU A 129 -2.09 27.28 28.83
N ILE A 130 -1.70 26.32 29.67
CA ILE A 130 -1.26 24.97 29.24
C ILE A 130 -2.46 24.02 29.09
N ALA A 131 -3.53 24.22 29.86
CA ALA A 131 -4.70 23.34 29.86
C ALA A 131 -5.38 23.25 28.47
N SER A 132 -5.55 24.39 27.78
CA SER A 132 -6.19 24.40 26.45
C SER A 132 -5.36 23.66 25.38
N PRO A 133 -4.04 23.93 25.22
CA PRO A 133 -3.17 23.14 24.35
C PRO A 133 -3.12 21.65 24.70
N LEU A 134 -3.25 21.27 25.98
CA LEU A 134 -3.24 19.86 26.39
C LEU A 134 -4.46 19.12 25.84
N THR A 135 -5.67 19.66 26.05
CA THR A 135 -6.91 19.06 25.54
C THR A 135 -6.97 19.08 24.01
N ALA A 136 -6.62 20.20 23.39
CA ALA A 136 -6.58 20.31 21.92
C ALA A 136 -5.52 19.38 21.30
N GLY A 137 -4.40 19.19 22.00
CA GLY A 137 -3.34 18.26 21.65
C GLY A 137 -3.84 16.82 21.61
N GLN A 138 -4.53 16.37 22.65
CA GLN A 138 -5.08 15.01 22.70
C GLN A 138 -6.05 14.75 21.54
N LEU A 139 -7.00 15.66 21.31
CA LEU A 139 -7.94 15.55 20.19
C LEU A 139 -7.24 15.49 18.83
N SER A 140 -6.14 16.23 18.67
CA SER A 140 -5.33 16.21 17.45
C SER A 140 -4.60 14.88 17.27
N VAL A 141 -4.05 14.31 18.36
CA VAL A 141 -3.46 12.96 18.33
C VAL A 141 -4.49 11.91 17.95
N ASP A 142 -5.69 11.96 18.53
CA ASP A 142 -6.74 10.98 18.24
C ASP A 142 -7.16 11.01 16.76
N ARG A 143 -7.25 12.22 16.16
CA ARG A 143 -7.51 12.37 14.71
C ARG A 143 -6.38 11.83 13.85
N ILE A 144 -5.12 12.07 14.23
CA ILE A 144 -3.95 11.53 13.53
C ILE A 144 -3.96 10.01 13.54
N ARG A 145 -4.31 9.39 14.68
CA ARG A 145 -4.42 7.93 14.81
C ARG A 145 -5.54 7.38 13.95
N LEU A 146 -6.71 8.01 13.96
CA LEU A 146 -7.83 7.62 13.10
C LEU A 146 -7.46 7.71 11.62
N ALA A 147 -6.78 8.79 11.20
CA ALA A 147 -6.30 8.92 9.83
C ALA A 147 -5.32 7.79 9.46
N ALA A 148 -4.39 7.46 10.36
CA ALA A 148 -3.46 6.35 10.18
C ALA A 148 -4.18 5.00 10.04
N GLU A 149 -5.17 4.71 10.88
CA GLU A 149 -5.98 3.48 10.79
C GLU A 149 -6.72 3.38 9.46
N LEU A 150 -7.31 4.48 8.98
CA LEU A 150 -8.00 4.49 7.70
C LEU A 150 -7.04 4.28 6.52
N THR A 151 -5.86 4.90 6.55
CA THR A 151 -4.82 4.69 5.53
C THR A 151 -4.34 3.24 5.51
N ASP A 152 -4.09 2.64 6.67
CA ASP A 152 -3.66 1.25 6.79
C ASP A 152 -4.73 0.27 6.29
N ALA A 153 -5.99 0.45 6.73
CA ALA A 153 -7.11 -0.38 6.29
C ALA A 153 -7.32 -0.32 4.77
N ARG A 154 -7.27 0.88 4.16
CA ARG A 154 -7.39 1.04 2.70
C ARG A 154 -6.26 0.35 1.95
N LEU A 155 -5.04 0.44 2.46
CA LEU A 155 -3.90 -0.24 1.86
C LEU A 155 -4.06 -1.77 1.97
N ALA A 156 -4.47 -2.27 3.13
CA ALA A 156 -4.72 -3.69 3.35
C ALA A 156 -5.83 -4.23 2.43
N ASP A 157 -6.93 -3.50 2.28
CA ASP A 157 -8.03 -3.86 1.37
C ASP A 157 -7.57 -3.92 -0.09
N ALA A 158 -6.72 -2.97 -0.52
CA ALA A 158 -6.19 -2.95 -1.87
C ALA A 158 -5.19 -4.10 -2.14
N LEU A 159 -4.46 -4.53 -1.11
CA LEU A 159 -3.52 -5.65 -1.20
C LEU A 159 -4.20 -7.02 -1.15
N ASN A 160 -5.42 -7.09 -0.61
CA ASN A 160 -6.25 -8.29 -0.57
C ASN A 160 -7.43 -8.18 -1.53
N PRO A 161 -7.24 -8.29 -2.86
CA PRO A 161 -8.36 -8.36 -3.77
C PRO A 161 -9.21 -9.59 -3.41
N ALA A 162 -10.46 -9.36 -3.01
CA ALA A 162 -11.45 -10.40 -2.81
C ALA A 162 -11.67 -11.14 -4.14
N GLY A 163 -10.95 -12.26 -4.33
CA GLY A 163 -10.88 -12.98 -5.60
C GLY A 163 -9.42 -13.15 -6.01
N GLY A 164 -8.73 -14.10 -5.35
CA GLY A 164 -7.39 -14.51 -5.71
C GLY A 164 -7.34 -15.12 -7.11
N ASP A 165 -7.30 -14.28 -8.13
CA ASP A 165 -6.77 -14.66 -9.44
C ASP A 165 -5.24 -14.53 -9.37
N GLU A 166 -4.64 -15.38 -8.53
CA GLU A 166 -3.21 -15.66 -8.65
C GLU A 166 -3.00 -16.18 -10.07
N PHE A 167 -2.14 -15.48 -10.82
CA PHE A 167 -1.73 -15.95 -12.14
C PHE A 167 -1.01 -17.27 -11.93
N ASP A 168 -1.68 -18.40 -12.20
CA ASP A 168 -1.06 -19.72 -12.28
C ASP A 168 -0.46 -19.87 -13.69
N PRO A 169 0.86 -19.68 -13.88
CA PRO A 169 1.47 -19.99 -15.16
C PRO A 169 1.24 -21.46 -15.47
N PRO A 170 0.99 -21.84 -16.74
CA PRO A 170 0.81 -23.25 -17.08
C PRO A 170 2.04 -24.05 -16.62
N GLN A 171 1.84 -24.90 -15.62
CA GLN A 171 2.79 -25.94 -15.22
C GLN A 171 3.15 -26.73 -16.48
N SER A 172 4.45 -26.86 -16.73
CA SER A 172 4.97 -27.45 -17.97
C SER A 172 4.36 -28.83 -18.24
N VAL A 173 3.72 -28.97 -19.40
CA VAL A 173 3.08 -30.21 -19.83
C VAL A 173 4.15 -31.29 -20.03
N HIS A 174 4.05 -32.35 -19.23
CA HIS A 174 4.50 -33.73 -19.45
C HIS A 174 5.73 -33.95 -20.37
N ARG A 175 6.86 -34.33 -19.76
CA ARG A 175 8.01 -34.93 -20.46
C ARG A 175 7.51 -36.18 -21.21
N PRO A 176 7.69 -36.31 -22.54
CA PRO A 176 7.32 -37.53 -23.24
C PRO A 176 8.20 -38.67 -22.70
N ALA A 177 7.56 -39.76 -22.27
CA ALA A 177 8.25 -41.00 -21.97
C ALA A 177 8.98 -41.44 -23.25
N GLY A 178 10.32 -41.47 -23.16
CA GLY A 178 11.17 -41.94 -24.25
C GLY A 178 10.75 -43.35 -24.64
N HIS A 179 10.54 -43.54 -25.94
CA HIS A 179 10.56 -44.87 -26.53
C HIS A 179 12.01 -45.37 -26.52
N SER A 180 12.21 -46.53 -25.91
CA SER A 180 13.32 -47.45 -26.15
C SER A 180 12.64 -48.81 -26.06
N GLY A 181 12.52 -49.56 -27.14
CA GLY A 181 13.63 -50.16 -27.87
C GLY A 181 13.66 -51.62 -27.44
#